data_AF-A0A2R4XI02-F1
#
_entry.id   AF-A0A2R4XI02-F1
#
_cell.length_a   1.000
_cell.length_b   1.000
_cell.length_c   1.000
_cell.angle_alpha   90.00
_cell.angle_beta   90.00
_cell.angle_gamma   90.00
#
_symmetry.space_group_name_H-M   'P 1'
#
loop_
_entity.id
_entity.type
_entity.pdbx_description
1 polymer ?
#
loop_
_entity_poly.entity_id
_entity_poly.type
_entity_poly.pdbx_seq_one_letter_code
_entity_poly.pdbx_strand_id
1 'polypeptide(L)'
;MHNNLPAEPNAPDAADPKRPVLEPSWFNRLTGGLDRSATRAREVIESIASQIEYQSRWCLETGPGGEITLKILSHDPRNSLTLAITLTNHELILAITPDPSGWLRITIHPADAAKSDEPLFECWLDQPYEEFEFWPGIHDPANTPSLSGPTPIAPGRMGKRMNWISIEATAWPSHSIIHRLSNSHGFVVASQADEN
;
A
#
# COMPACT_ATOMS: atom_id res chain seq x y z
N MET A 1 -39.20 -34.04 -3.04
CA MET A 1 -38.43 -33.48 -4.16
C MET A 1 -37.92 -32.12 -3.68
N HIS A 2 -36.64 -32.03 -3.32
CA HIS A 2 -36.03 -30.77 -2.86
C HIS A 2 -35.56 -29.99 -4.08
N ASN A 3 -36.15 -28.82 -4.34
CA ASN A 3 -35.69 -27.89 -5.35
C ASN A 3 -34.40 -27.21 -4.86
N ASN A 4 -33.27 -27.57 -5.46
CA ASN A 4 -32.06 -26.74 -5.41
C ASN A 4 -32.25 -25.57 -6.37
N LEU A 5 -32.50 -24.37 -5.84
CA LEU A 5 -32.28 -23.14 -6.59
C LEU A 5 -30.77 -22.84 -6.63
N PRO A 6 -30.23 -22.39 -7.77
CA PRO A 6 -28.84 -21.95 -7.85
C PRO A 6 -28.63 -20.71 -6.97
N ALA A 7 -27.52 -20.68 -6.25
CA ALA A 7 -27.10 -19.52 -5.48
C ALA A 7 -27.04 -18.27 -6.38
N GLU A 8 -27.70 -17.19 -5.95
CA GLU A 8 -27.60 -15.89 -6.60
C GLU A 8 -26.14 -15.43 -6.64
N PRO A 9 -25.72 -14.68 -7.68
CA PRO A 9 -24.39 -14.09 -7.72
C PRO A 9 -24.23 -13.13 -6.54
N ASN A 10 -23.17 -13.34 -5.74
CA ASN A 10 -22.80 -12.50 -4.61
C ASN A 10 -22.96 -11.01 -4.96
N ALA A 11 -23.71 -10.29 -4.11
CA ALA A 11 -23.77 -8.84 -4.10
C ALA A 11 -22.34 -8.25 -4.09
N PRO A 12 -22.11 -7.04 -4.66
CA PRO A 12 -20.83 -6.37 -4.52
C PRO A 12 -20.50 -6.26 -3.04
N ASP A 13 -19.37 -6.84 -2.64
CA ASP A 13 -18.87 -6.87 -1.28
C ASP A 13 -18.93 -5.46 -0.68
N ALA A 14 -19.41 -5.33 0.56
CA ALA A 14 -19.60 -4.04 1.20
C ALA A 14 -18.28 -3.26 1.20
N ALA A 15 -18.30 -2.02 0.70
CA ALA A 15 -17.13 -1.16 0.63
C ALA A 15 -16.43 -1.11 2.00
N ASP A 16 -15.11 -1.36 2.03
CA ASP A 16 -14.34 -1.26 3.27
C ASP A 16 -14.51 0.17 3.84
N PRO A 17 -15.08 0.33 5.05
CA PRO A 17 -15.35 1.65 5.62
C PRO A 17 -14.08 2.46 5.89
N LYS A 18 -12.90 1.81 5.91
CA LYS A 18 -11.60 2.46 6.10
C LYS A 18 -10.99 2.92 4.77
N ARG A 19 -11.60 2.69 3.61
CA ARG A 19 -11.08 3.15 2.32
C ARG A 19 -11.15 4.68 2.18
N PRO A 20 -10.24 5.34 1.44
CA PRO A 20 -10.39 6.74 1.06
C PRO A 20 -11.76 7.02 0.42
N VAL A 21 -12.31 8.22 0.68
CA VAL A 21 -13.56 8.68 0.03
C VAL A 21 -13.36 8.94 -1.46
N LEU A 22 -12.10 9.14 -1.88
CA LEU A 22 -11.74 9.36 -3.27
C LEU A 22 -11.82 8.07 -4.10
N GLU A 23 -12.15 8.22 -5.37
CA GLU A 23 -12.01 7.14 -6.36
C GLU A 23 -10.53 6.94 -6.70
N PRO A 24 -10.06 5.68 -6.86
CA PRO A 24 -8.68 5.43 -7.26
C PRO A 24 -8.46 5.93 -8.69
N SER A 25 -7.28 6.48 -8.93
CA SER A 25 -6.88 6.96 -10.25
C SER A 25 -5.68 6.16 -10.75
N TRP A 26 -5.85 5.38 -11.83
CA TRP A 26 -4.74 4.68 -12.48
C TRP A 26 -4.41 5.30 -13.83
N PHE A 27 -3.19 5.79 -14.00
CA PHE A 27 -2.74 6.39 -15.24
C PHE A 27 -2.47 5.32 -16.31
N ASN A 28 -3.09 5.48 -17.47
CA ASN A 28 -2.82 4.64 -18.62
C ASN A 28 -1.84 5.32 -19.57
N ARG A 29 -0.58 4.85 -19.55
CA ARG A 29 0.48 5.38 -20.42
C ARG A 29 0.20 5.24 -21.92
N LEU A 30 -0.61 4.26 -22.32
CA LEU A 30 -0.92 4.03 -23.74
C LEU A 30 -1.93 5.06 -24.27
N THR A 31 -2.88 5.47 -23.43
CA THR A 31 -3.95 6.40 -23.84
C THR A 31 -3.75 7.82 -23.33
N GLY A 32 -2.83 8.04 -22.38
CA GLY A 32 -2.64 9.30 -21.68
C GLY A 32 -3.81 9.69 -20.76
N GLY A 33 -4.77 8.79 -20.54
CA GLY A 33 -5.96 9.01 -19.73
C GLY A 33 -5.98 8.16 -18.45
N LEU A 34 -7.05 8.28 -17.68
CA LEU A 34 -7.29 7.46 -16.50
C LEU A 34 -7.95 6.13 -16.89
N ASP A 35 -7.41 5.04 -16.36
CA ASP A 35 -8.00 3.73 -16.30
C ASP A 35 -8.64 3.55 -14.91
N ARG A 36 -9.92 3.20 -14.88
CA ARG A 36 -10.65 2.95 -13.62
C ARG A 36 -10.97 1.47 -13.44
N SER A 37 -10.41 0.61 -14.28
CA SER A 37 -10.60 -0.83 -14.15
C SER A 37 -9.69 -1.40 -13.05
N ALA A 38 -10.20 -2.39 -12.32
CA ALA A 38 -9.42 -3.16 -11.33
C ALA A 38 -8.23 -3.93 -11.95
N THR A 39 -8.10 -3.93 -13.29
CA THR A 39 -6.99 -4.58 -14.00
C THR A 39 -5.65 -3.92 -13.68
N ARG A 40 -5.59 -2.58 -13.56
CA ARG A 40 -4.33 -1.89 -13.26
C ARG A 40 -3.79 -2.19 -11.87
N ALA A 41 -4.66 -2.26 -10.88
CA ALA A 41 -4.28 -2.69 -9.54
C ALA A 41 -3.55 -4.05 -9.58
N ARG A 42 -4.06 -5.03 -10.34
CA ARG A 42 -3.41 -6.35 -10.49
C ARG A 42 -2.06 -6.28 -11.21
N GLU A 43 -1.95 -5.50 -12.28
CA GLU A 43 -0.68 -5.34 -13.00
C GLU A 43 0.39 -4.65 -12.15
N VAL A 44 -0.02 -3.77 -11.22
CA VAL A 44 0.88 -3.15 -10.25
C VAL A 44 1.40 -4.17 -9.24
N ILE A 45 0.58 -5.15 -8.81
CA ILE A 45 1.05 -6.27 -7.97
C ILE A 45 2.20 -7.02 -8.66
N GLU A 46 2.01 -7.42 -9.92
CA GLU A 46 3.04 -8.10 -10.72
C GLU A 46 4.30 -7.23 -10.87
N SER A 47 4.13 -5.93 -11.10
CA SER A 47 5.24 -4.98 -11.24
C SER A 47 6.04 -4.83 -9.94
N ILE A 48 5.35 -4.77 -8.79
CA ILE A 48 6.00 -4.73 -7.47
C ILE A 48 6.75 -6.03 -7.21
N ALA A 49 6.14 -7.18 -7.49
CA ALA A 49 6.79 -8.49 -7.31
C ALA A 49 8.08 -8.58 -8.15
N SER A 50 8.01 -8.24 -9.44
CA SER A 50 9.16 -8.21 -10.35
C SER A 50 10.27 -7.27 -9.85
N GLN A 51 9.90 -6.09 -9.34
CA GLN A 51 10.87 -5.13 -8.82
C GLN A 51 11.57 -5.65 -7.57
N ILE A 52 10.86 -6.35 -6.68
CA ILE A 52 11.44 -6.93 -5.46
C ILE A 52 12.37 -8.10 -5.79
N GLU A 53 12.03 -8.92 -6.78
CA GLU A 53 12.92 -9.97 -7.28
C GLU A 53 14.22 -9.40 -7.85
N TYR A 54 14.14 -8.26 -8.54
CA TYR A 54 15.32 -7.56 -9.07
C TYR A 54 16.13 -6.86 -7.96
N GLN A 55 15.46 -6.13 -7.08
CA GLN A 55 16.07 -5.35 -6.00
C GLN A 55 15.25 -5.48 -4.71
N SER A 56 15.73 -6.34 -3.82
CA SER A 56 15.09 -6.64 -2.54
C SER A 56 15.62 -5.77 -1.38
N ARG A 57 16.74 -5.08 -1.57
CA ARG A 57 17.42 -4.31 -0.51
C ARG A 57 17.13 -2.83 -0.64
N TRP A 58 16.79 -2.23 0.50
CA TRP A 58 16.43 -0.83 0.64
C TRP A 58 17.14 -0.24 1.85
N CYS A 59 17.37 1.07 1.82
CA CYS A 59 17.93 1.84 2.90
C CYS A 59 16.86 2.78 3.44
N LEU A 60 16.56 2.70 4.73
CA LEU A 60 15.80 3.71 5.44
C LEU A 60 16.71 4.91 5.70
N GLU A 61 16.39 6.05 5.10
CA GLU A 61 17.18 7.29 5.16
C GLU A 61 16.83 8.16 6.38
N THR A 62 15.74 7.84 7.06
CA THR A 62 15.15 8.64 8.15
C THR A 62 14.98 7.85 9.44
N GLY A 63 14.69 8.56 10.53
CA GLY A 63 14.42 7.95 11.84
C GLY A 63 15.64 7.19 12.36
N PRO A 64 15.51 5.94 12.83
CA PRO A 64 16.66 5.14 13.28
C PRO A 64 17.60 4.74 12.12
N GLY A 65 17.16 4.97 10.87
CA GLY A 65 17.82 4.46 9.68
C GLY A 65 17.86 2.93 9.65
N GLY A 66 18.61 2.38 8.69
CA GLY A 66 18.91 0.96 8.62
C GLY A 66 18.56 0.32 7.28
N GLU A 67 18.97 -0.93 7.14
CA GLU A 67 18.65 -1.74 5.96
C GLU A 67 17.26 -2.37 6.11
N ILE A 68 16.50 -2.34 5.03
CA ILE A 68 15.24 -3.05 4.83
C ILE A 68 15.48 -4.13 3.78
N THR A 69 15.16 -5.36 4.11
CA THR A 69 15.18 -6.47 3.15
C THR A 69 13.77 -6.98 2.93
N LEU A 70 13.39 -7.12 1.67
CA LEU A 70 12.10 -7.64 1.23
C LEU A 70 12.26 -9.05 0.69
N LYS A 71 11.38 -9.97 1.09
CA LYS A 71 11.34 -11.34 0.56
C LYS A 71 9.90 -11.73 0.23
N ILE A 72 9.66 -12.16 -1.00
CA ILE A 72 8.36 -12.68 -1.41
C ILE A 72 8.08 -13.99 -0.65
N LEU A 73 6.95 -14.04 0.04
CA LEU A 73 6.45 -15.24 0.71
C LEU A 73 5.39 -15.96 -0.13
N SER A 74 4.51 -15.19 -0.77
CA SER A 74 3.49 -15.71 -1.70
C SER A 74 3.15 -14.65 -2.74
N HIS A 75 2.93 -15.07 -3.98
CA HIS A 75 2.54 -14.19 -5.07
C HIS A 75 1.44 -14.85 -5.91
N ASP A 76 0.26 -14.25 -5.90
CA ASP A 76 -0.81 -14.48 -6.87
C ASP A 76 -1.05 -13.16 -7.63
N PRO A 77 -0.60 -13.04 -8.88
CA PRO A 77 -0.68 -11.80 -9.66
C PRO A 77 -2.08 -11.18 -9.75
N ARG A 78 -3.14 -11.98 -9.53
CA ARG A 78 -4.52 -11.52 -9.63
C ARG A 78 -5.13 -11.09 -8.31
N ASN A 79 -4.59 -11.59 -7.20
CA ASN A 79 -5.28 -11.57 -5.92
C ASN A 79 -4.43 -11.08 -4.74
N SER A 80 -3.11 -11.33 -4.72
CA SER A 80 -2.29 -10.93 -3.58
C SER A 80 -0.79 -11.01 -3.81
N LEU A 81 -0.06 -10.17 -3.08
CA LEU A 81 1.37 -10.32 -2.83
C LEU A 81 1.64 -10.21 -1.34
N THR A 82 2.37 -11.18 -0.79
CA THR A 82 2.78 -11.18 0.61
C THR A 82 4.30 -11.20 0.68
N LEU A 83 4.85 -10.30 1.48
CA LEU A 83 6.28 -10.10 1.68
C LEU A 83 6.63 -10.25 3.15
N ALA A 84 7.78 -10.85 3.44
CA ALA A 84 8.50 -10.61 4.68
C ALA A 84 9.32 -9.33 4.53
N ILE A 85 9.27 -8.47 5.55
CA ILE A 85 10.12 -7.30 5.70
C ILE A 85 11.02 -7.55 6.90
N THR A 86 12.33 -7.47 6.68
CA THR A 86 13.31 -7.41 7.78
C THR A 86 13.77 -5.98 7.93
N LEU A 87 13.51 -5.37 9.08
CA LEU A 87 13.90 -4.00 9.42
C LEU A 87 14.61 -4.00 10.78
N THR A 88 15.91 -3.69 10.83
CA THR A 88 16.67 -3.53 12.08
C THR A 88 16.46 -4.70 13.07
N ASN A 89 16.47 -5.93 12.56
CA ASN A 89 16.20 -7.20 13.27
C ASN A 89 14.74 -7.47 13.69
N HIS A 90 13.78 -6.69 13.21
CA HIS A 90 12.36 -7.00 13.32
C HIS A 90 11.86 -7.62 12.02
N GLU A 91 11.08 -8.70 12.14
CA GLU A 91 10.36 -9.30 11.03
C GLU A 91 8.91 -8.83 11.04
N LEU A 92 8.48 -8.33 9.89
CA LEU A 92 7.11 -7.89 9.63
C LEU A 92 6.59 -8.60 8.38
N ILE A 93 5.26 -8.67 8.26
CA ILE A 93 4.58 -9.19 7.08
C ILE A 93 3.85 -8.04 6.42
N LEU A 94 4.14 -7.81 5.14
CA LEU A 94 3.41 -6.88 4.30
C LEU A 94 2.52 -7.65 3.34
N ALA A 95 1.24 -7.31 3.29
CA ALA A 95 0.28 -7.86 2.34
C ALA A 95 -0.22 -6.74 1.41
N ILE A 96 -0.29 -7.04 0.11
CA ILE A 96 -0.87 -6.20 -0.92
C ILE A 96 -2.03 -6.96 -1.54
N THR A 97 -3.23 -6.39 -1.51
CA THR A 97 -4.44 -7.03 -2.05
C THR A 97 -5.28 -6.02 -2.83
N PRO A 98 -5.85 -6.41 -3.99
CA PRO A 98 -6.80 -5.57 -4.70
C PRO A 98 -8.13 -5.49 -3.96
N ASP A 99 -8.67 -4.29 -3.86
CA ASP A 99 -10.02 -4.04 -3.36
C ASP A 99 -11.02 -3.98 -4.52
N PRO A 100 -12.29 -4.42 -4.34
CA PRO A 100 -13.32 -4.33 -5.37
C PRO A 100 -13.54 -2.92 -5.94
N SER A 101 -13.21 -1.85 -5.21
CA SER A 101 -13.26 -0.47 -5.72
C SER A 101 -12.17 -0.10 -6.71
N GLY A 102 -11.16 -0.96 -6.89
CA GLY A 102 -10.02 -0.70 -7.76
C GLY A 102 -8.81 -0.10 -7.04
N TRP A 103 -8.89 0.19 -5.74
CA TRP A 103 -7.71 0.51 -4.93
C TRP A 103 -6.83 -0.73 -4.70
N LEU A 104 -5.54 -0.52 -4.48
CA LEU A 104 -4.69 -1.53 -3.84
C LEU A 104 -4.59 -1.25 -2.35
N ARG A 105 -4.94 -2.21 -1.50
CA ARG A 105 -4.74 -2.11 -0.06
C ARG A 105 -3.39 -2.70 0.32
N ILE A 106 -2.64 -2.00 1.17
CA ILE A 106 -1.37 -2.45 1.72
C ILE A 106 -1.49 -2.46 3.24
N THR A 107 -1.17 -3.59 3.86
CA THR A 107 -1.12 -3.71 5.33
C THR A 107 0.22 -4.27 5.79
N ILE A 108 0.65 -3.86 6.98
CA ILE A 108 1.86 -4.36 7.64
C ILE A 108 1.49 -4.90 9.03
N HIS A 109 1.89 -6.13 9.31
CA HIS A 109 1.65 -6.82 10.58
C HIS A 109 2.97 -7.31 11.20
N PRO A 110 3.04 -7.52 12.52
CA PRO A 110 4.13 -8.28 13.14
C PRO A 110 4.18 -9.71 12.56
N ALA A 111 5.37 -10.28 12.36
CA ALA A 111 5.49 -11.64 11.82
C ALA A 111 4.95 -12.75 12.75
N ASP A 112 4.98 -12.51 14.06
CA ASP A 112 4.44 -13.42 15.09
C ASP A 112 2.94 -13.23 15.34
N ALA A 113 2.37 -12.12 14.86
CA ALA A 113 0.93 -11.88 14.91
C ALA A 113 0.26 -12.70 13.82
N ALA A 114 -0.04 -13.96 14.13
CA ALA A 114 -0.97 -14.78 13.36
C ALA A 114 -2.36 -14.12 13.38
N LYS A 115 -2.58 -13.13 12.51
CA LYS A 115 -3.83 -12.38 12.35
C LYS A 115 -4.20 -11.48 13.54
N SER A 116 -3.35 -10.49 13.83
CA SER A 116 -3.87 -9.29 14.51
C SER A 116 -4.92 -8.64 13.61
N ASP A 117 -6.13 -8.38 14.13
CA ASP A 117 -7.19 -7.66 13.42
C ASP A 117 -6.77 -6.22 13.05
N GLU A 118 -5.78 -5.66 13.76
CA GLU A 118 -5.28 -4.32 13.50
C GLU A 118 -3.83 -4.37 12.95
N PRO A 119 -3.60 -3.87 11.73
CA PRO A 119 -2.25 -3.74 11.18
C PRO A 119 -1.47 -2.63 11.88
N LEU A 120 -0.14 -2.77 11.96
CA LEU A 120 0.77 -1.70 12.41
C LEU A 120 0.79 -0.52 11.44
N PHE A 121 0.43 -0.76 10.18
CA PHE A 121 0.29 0.25 9.15
C PHE A 121 -0.68 -0.24 8.09
N GLU A 122 -1.51 0.68 7.62
CA GLU A 122 -2.46 0.46 6.55
C GLU A 122 -2.45 1.68 5.63
N CYS A 123 -2.40 1.42 4.33
CA CYS A 123 -2.61 2.45 3.33
C CYS A 123 -3.29 1.89 2.08
N TRP A 124 -3.74 2.82 1.24
CA TRP A 124 -4.40 2.57 -0.02
C TRP A 124 -3.58 3.20 -1.14
N LEU A 125 -3.36 2.47 -2.21
CA LEU A 125 -2.43 2.80 -3.27
C LEU A 125 -3.18 2.99 -4.59
N ASP A 126 -2.87 4.09 -5.27
CA ASP A 126 -3.20 4.33 -6.68
C ASP A 126 -2.00 4.93 -7.44
N GLN A 127 -2.17 5.27 -8.72
CA GLN A 127 -1.12 5.82 -9.57
C GLN A 127 -1.72 6.85 -10.54
N PRO A 128 -2.09 8.06 -10.08
CA PRO A 128 -2.81 9.04 -10.90
C PRO A 128 -2.00 9.58 -12.10
N TYR A 129 -0.68 9.47 -12.04
CA TYR A 129 0.26 9.86 -13.10
C TYR A 129 1.45 8.88 -13.16
N GLU A 130 2.68 9.37 -13.11
CA GLU A 130 3.88 8.53 -13.15
C GLU A 130 4.27 7.95 -11.78
N GLU A 131 4.02 8.68 -10.69
CA GLU A 131 4.32 8.25 -9.32
C GLU A 131 3.13 7.51 -8.71
N PHE A 132 3.46 6.65 -7.76
CA PHE A 132 2.49 5.95 -6.93
C PHE A 132 2.15 6.82 -5.73
N GLU A 133 0.88 6.85 -5.35
CA GLU A 133 0.37 7.64 -4.25
C GLU A 133 -0.21 6.75 -3.15
N PHE A 134 0.17 7.00 -1.89
CA PHE A 134 -0.31 6.27 -0.72
C PHE A 134 -1.21 7.16 0.12
N TRP A 135 -2.38 6.64 0.43
CA TRP A 135 -3.42 7.32 1.17
C TRP A 135 -3.70 6.58 2.48
N PRO A 136 -3.82 7.29 3.62
CA PRO A 136 -4.28 6.66 4.85
C PRO A 136 -5.73 6.22 4.70
N GLY A 137 -6.11 5.20 5.46
CA GLY A 137 -7.52 4.85 5.60
C GLY A 137 -8.30 5.88 6.43
N ILE A 138 -9.63 5.87 6.31
CA ILE A 138 -10.52 6.63 7.18
C ILE A 138 -10.64 5.90 8.51
N HIS A 139 -9.70 6.15 9.41
CA HIS A 139 -9.76 5.65 10.79
C HIS A 139 -10.50 6.63 11.72
N ASP A 140 -10.44 7.92 11.41
CA ASP A 140 -11.13 9.00 12.12
C ASP A 140 -11.48 10.13 11.12
N PRO A 141 -12.77 10.44 10.89
CA PRO A 141 -13.18 11.53 10.01
C PRO A 141 -12.61 12.90 10.42
N ALA A 142 -12.30 13.09 11.72
CA ALA A 142 -11.75 14.34 12.25
C ALA A 142 -10.24 14.51 12.02
N ASN A 143 -9.52 13.40 11.79
CA ASN A 143 -8.07 13.37 11.55
C ASN A 143 -7.71 12.85 10.15
N THR A 144 -8.70 12.69 9.27
CA THR A 144 -8.42 12.48 7.84
C THR A 144 -7.68 13.74 7.36
N PRO A 145 -6.48 13.62 6.76
CA PRO A 145 -5.78 14.76 6.18
C PRO A 145 -6.78 15.56 5.36
N SER A 146 -6.73 16.88 5.46
CA SER A 146 -7.60 17.79 4.72
C SER A 146 -7.55 17.48 3.22
N LEU A 147 -8.38 16.53 2.77
CA LEU A 147 -8.76 16.34 1.38
C LEU A 147 -9.52 17.58 0.88
N SER A 148 -9.89 18.48 1.80
CA SER A 148 -10.35 19.84 1.56
C SER A 148 -9.26 20.70 0.93
N GLY A 149 -9.08 20.49 -0.37
CA GLY A 149 -8.42 21.36 -1.33
C GLY A 149 -8.97 21.01 -2.72
N PRO A 150 -8.88 21.91 -3.72
CA PRO A 150 -9.33 21.60 -5.09
C PRO A 150 -8.55 20.43 -5.71
N THR A 151 -7.41 20.04 -5.13
CA THR A 151 -6.63 18.86 -5.51
C THR A 151 -5.97 18.30 -4.24
N PRO A 152 -6.52 17.23 -3.63
CA PRO A 152 -5.89 16.60 -2.47
C PRO A 152 -4.51 16.06 -2.87
N ILE A 153 -3.53 16.19 -1.98
CA ILE A 153 -2.16 15.70 -2.18
C ILE A 153 -1.99 14.46 -1.31
N ALA A 154 -1.54 13.36 -1.90
CA ALA A 154 -1.27 12.14 -1.16
C ALA A 154 -0.13 12.35 -0.15
N PRO A 155 -0.30 11.95 1.12
CA PRO A 155 0.72 12.11 2.15
C PRO A 155 1.85 11.06 2.04
N GLY A 156 1.72 10.09 1.14
CA GLY A 156 2.82 9.20 0.78
C GLY A 156 2.99 9.08 -0.73
N ARG A 157 4.24 8.93 -1.18
CA ARG A 157 4.61 8.77 -2.59
C ARG A 157 5.71 7.76 -2.80
N MET A 158 5.70 7.11 -3.96
CA MET A 158 6.78 6.28 -4.45
C MET A 158 7.09 6.61 -5.92
N GLY A 159 8.38 6.67 -6.23
CA GLY A 159 8.85 7.02 -7.57
C GLY A 159 8.33 6.06 -8.65
N LYS A 160 8.24 6.55 -9.89
CA LYS A 160 7.83 5.79 -11.09
C LYS A 160 8.56 4.45 -11.27
N ARG A 161 9.82 4.39 -10.86
CA ARG A 161 10.70 3.21 -10.93
C ARG A 161 10.71 2.38 -9.64
N MET A 162 9.85 2.71 -8.68
CA MET A 162 9.77 2.07 -7.37
C MET A 162 11.13 2.01 -6.66
N ASN A 163 11.95 3.06 -6.81
CA ASN A 163 13.31 3.12 -6.27
C ASN A 163 13.46 4.04 -5.06
N TRP A 164 12.39 4.76 -4.70
CA TRP A 164 12.29 5.56 -3.49
C TRP A 164 10.84 5.63 -3.03
N ILE A 165 10.65 5.82 -1.72
CA ILE A 165 9.37 6.06 -1.06
C ILE A 165 9.52 7.18 -0.03
N SER A 166 8.49 8.02 0.10
CA SER A 166 8.37 9.04 1.14
C SER A 166 6.97 9.01 1.74
N ILE A 167 6.85 9.04 3.07
CA ILE A 167 5.58 8.97 3.81
C ILE A 167 5.60 10.02 4.93
N GLU A 168 4.59 10.89 4.97
CA GLU A 168 4.37 11.87 6.04
C GLU A 168 3.65 11.23 7.23
N ALA A 169 4.35 10.96 8.33
CA ALA A 169 3.82 10.24 9.49
C ALA A 169 2.55 10.84 10.09
N THR A 170 2.43 12.18 10.12
CA THR A 170 1.31 12.91 10.71
C THR A 170 -0.03 12.63 10.05
N ALA A 171 -0.04 12.11 8.83
CA ALA A 171 -1.27 11.72 8.14
C ALA A 171 -1.80 10.32 8.55
N TRP A 172 -1.04 9.56 9.32
CA TRP A 172 -1.43 8.24 9.82
C TRP A 172 -1.72 8.25 11.33
N PRO A 173 -2.51 7.29 11.85
CA PRO A 173 -2.75 7.15 13.27
C PRO A 173 -1.43 7.12 14.07
N SER A 174 -1.40 7.80 15.22
CA SER A 174 -0.18 7.97 16.03
C SER A 174 0.44 6.66 16.55
N HIS A 175 -0.32 5.57 16.56
CA HIS A 175 0.16 4.23 16.92
C HIS A 175 0.78 3.47 15.74
N SER A 176 0.71 4.01 14.52
CA SER A 176 1.26 3.38 13.33
C SER A 176 2.80 3.32 13.41
N ILE A 177 3.39 2.25 12.86
CA ILE A 177 4.84 2.08 12.83
C ILE A 177 5.58 3.23 12.12
N ILE A 178 4.93 3.94 11.19
CA ILE A 178 5.53 5.08 10.46
C ILE A 178 5.97 6.20 11.42
N HIS A 179 5.22 6.46 12.51
CA HIS A 179 5.63 7.44 13.53
C HIS A 179 6.95 7.08 14.22
N ARG A 180 7.24 5.78 14.38
CA ARG A 180 8.52 5.31 14.96
C ARG A 180 9.68 5.38 13.97
N LEU A 181 9.40 5.37 12.67
CA LEU A 181 10.39 5.40 11.61
C LEU A 181 10.66 6.80 11.07
N SER A 182 9.82 7.78 11.43
CA SER A 182 9.94 9.14 10.92
C SER A 182 11.11 9.90 11.53
N ASN A 183 11.68 10.81 10.75
CA ASN A 183 12.66 11.80 11.22
C ASN A 183 11.99 12.91 12.07
N SER A 184 12.79 13.86 12.54
CA SER A 184 12.31 15.02 13.31
C SER A 184 11.35 15.95 12.56
N HIS A 185 11.24 15.81 11.23
CA HIS A 185 10.32 16.58 10.39
C HIS A 185 9.03 15.80 10.09
N GLY A 186 8.87 14.59 10.65
CA GLY A 186 7.68 13.76 10.46
C GLY A 186 7.66 12.96 9.16
N PHE A 187 8.80 12.74 8.50
CA PHE A 187 8.86 11.96 7.26
C PHE A 187 9.62 10.65 7.43
N VAL A 188 9.08 9.60 6.82
CA VAL A 188 9.78 8.34 6.53
C VAL A 188 10.24 8.40 5.08
N VAL A 189 11.53 8.22 4.82
CA VAL A 189 12.10 8.14 3.47
C VAL A 189 12.94 6.88 3.36
N ALA A 190 12.74 6.11 2.30
CA ALA A 190 13.60 4.99 1.96
C ALA A 190 13.89 4.94 0.47
N SER A 191 15.05 4.42 0.12
CA SER A 191 15.49 4.24 -1.27
C SER A 191 16.05 2.84 -1.47
N GLN A 192 16.13 2.39 -2.71
CA GLN A 192 16.83 1.14 -3.01
C GLN A 192 18.30 1.26 -2.62
N ALA A 193 18.84 0.21 -2.00
CA ALA A 193 20.26 0.14 -1.69
C ALA A 193 21.06 0.03 -2.99
N ASP A 194 22.26 0.62 -3.02
CA ASP A 194 23.16 0.47 -4.15
C ASP A 194 23.52 -1.01 -4.38
N GLU A 195 23.61 -1.41 -5.65
CA GLU A 195 24.14 -2.72 -6.05
C GLU A 195 25.65 -2.74 -5.72
N ASN A 196 26.04 -3.51 -4.70
CA ASN A 196 27.45 -3.80 -4.40
C ASN A 196 27.99 -4.92 -5.29
#